data_AF-A0A388THW1-F1
#
_entry.id   AF-A0A388THW1-F1
#
_cell.length_a   1.000
_cell.length_b   1.000
_cell.length_c   1.000
_cell.angle_alpha   90.00
_cell.angle_beta   90.00
_cell.angle_gamma   90.00
#
_symmetry.space_group_name_H-M   'P 1'
#
loop_
_entity.id
_entity.type
_entity.pdbx_description
1 polymer ?
#
loop_
_entity_poly.entity_id
_entity_poly.type
_entity_poly.pdbx_seq_one_letter_code
_entity_poly.pdbx_strand_id
1 'polypeptide(L)'
;YKPSDQELTERVHEEIIKATGQRDRGVRKSQLHNLNHTEMPGVLIEPLFMSNPGEEKLMRDPVFQQKLVDGLVRGLEKYQLGRVKEND
;
A
#
# COMPACT_ATOMS: atom_id res chain seq x y z
N TYR A 1 0.62 -9.78 2.35
CA TYR A 1 -0.15 -10.18 1.16
C TYR A 1 -0.04 -11.69 0.94
N LYS A 2 -1.01 -12.31 0.24
CA LYS A 2 -0.92 -13.70 -0.24
C LYS A 2 -0.26 -13.74 -1.63
N PRO A 3 0.36 -14.86 -2.09
CA PRO A 3 1.18 -14.87 -3.31
C PRO A 3 0.51 -14.28 -4.57
N SER A 4 -0.79 -14.52 -4.77
CA SER A 4 -1.57 -13.97 -5.89
C SER A 4 -1.69 -12.43 -5.90
N ASP A 5 -1.42 -11.79 -4.76
CA ASP A 5 -1.67 -10.36 -4.54
C ASP A 5 -0.34 -9.56 -4.58
N GLN A 6 0.75 -10.17 -5.05
CA GLN A 6 2.08 -9.57 -5.10
C GLN A 6 2.09 -8.31 -5.95
N GLU A 7 1.53 -8.36 -7.16
CA GLU A 7 1.56 -7.22 -8.08
C GLU A 7 0.80 -6.01 -7.52
N LEU A 8 -0.40 -6.22 -6.95
CA LEU A 8 -1.15 -5.16 -6.27
C LEU A 8 -0.31 -4.54 -5.16
N THR A 9 0.34 -5.38 -4.36
CA THR A 9 1.13 -4.94 -3.21
C THR A 9 2.34 -4.12 -3.63
N GLU A 10 3.10 -4.57 -4.63
CA GLU A 10 4.29 -3.88 -5.11
C GLU A 10 3.94 -2.52 -5.71
N ARG A 11 2.91 -2.45 -6.57
CA ARG A 11 2.47 -1.19 -7.19
C ARG A 11 1.99 -0.17 -6.15
N VAL A 12 1.20 -0.61 -5.17
CA VAL A 12 0.72 0.28 -4.10
C VAL A 12 1.87 0.73 -3.20
N HIS A 13 2.76 -0.18 -2.81
CA HIS A 13 3.91 0.13 -1.95
C HIS A 13 4.83 1.16 -2.60
N GLU A 14 5.22 0.96 -3.85
CA GLU A 14 6.09 1.89 -4.57
C GLU A 14 5.54 3.32 -4.62
N GLU A 15 4.25 3.48 -4.89
CA GLU A 15 3.63 4.80 -5.01
C GLU A 15 3.46 5.49 -3.65
N ILE A 16 3.22 4.74 -2.58
CA ILE A 16 3.21 5.28 -1.22
C ILE A 16 4.60 5.80 -0.84
N ILE A 17 5.67 5.04 -1.12
CA ILE A 17 7.04 5.47 -0.80
C ILE A 17 7.40 6.74 -1.59
N LYS A 18 7.11 6.78 -2.90
CA LYS A 18 7.34 7.96 -3.74
C LYS A 18 6.57 9.19 -3.24
N ALA A 19 5.33 9.02 -2.80
CA ALA A 19 4.47 10.13 -2.36
C ALA A 19 4.84 10.67 -0.97
N THR A 20 5.19 9.78 -0.04
CA THR A 20 5.37 10.13 1.37
C THR A 20 6.82 10.40 1.75
N GLY A 21 7.78 9.87 0.99
CA GLY A 21 9.21 9.92 1.32
C GLY A 21 9.57 9.15 2.60
N GLN A 22 8.66 8.31 3.11
CA GLN A 22 8.91 7.50 4.30
C GLN A 22 9.97 6.45 4.05
N ARG A 23 10.57 5.97 5.15
CA ARG A 23 11.52 4.86 5.08
C ARG A 23 10.83 3.63 4.50
N ASP A 24 11.42 3.09 3.42
CA ASP A 24 10.98 1.83 2.83
C ASP A 24 11.29 0.66 3.78
N ARG A 25 10.23 -0.06 4.19
CA ARG A 25 10.29 -1.25 5.06
C ARG A 25 9.97 -2.55 4.29
N GLY A 26 9.79 -2.44 2.98
CA GLY A 26 9.51 -3.52 2.05
C GLY A 26 8.10 -4.10 2.17
N VAL A 27 7.81 -5.00 1.24
CA VAL A 27 6.56 -5.76 1.19
C VAL A 27 6.73 -7.10 1.92
N ARG A 28 5.66 -7.58 2.58
CA ARG A 28 5.71 -8.83 3.37
C ARG A 28 4.60 -9.80 3.02
N LYS A 29 4.98 -11.06 2.77
CA LYS A 29 4.03 -12.18 2.74
C LYS A 29 3.58 -12.48 4.16
N SER A 30 2.28 -12.65 4.37
CA SER A 30 1.72 -12.96 5.70
C SER A 30 0.39 -13.66 5.56
N GLN A 31 0.10 -14.59 6.48
CA GLN A 31 -1.14 -15.35 6.53
C GLN A 31 -2.20 -14.63 7.36
N LEU A 32 -2.53 -13.40 6.95
CA LEU A 32 -3.55 -12.61 7.63
C LEU A 32 -4.94 -13.14 7.26
N HIS A 33 -5.78 -13.39 8.27
CA HIS A 33 -7.09 -14.02 8.09
C HIS A 33 -7.94 -13.29 7.03
N ASN A 34 -7.99 -11.95 7.09
CA ASN A 34 -8.70 -11.11 6.13
C ASN A 34 -8.18 -11.22 4.68
N LEU A 35 -6.86 -11.35 4.48
CA LEU A 35 -6.29 -11.44 3.13
C LEU A 35 -6.37 -12.86 2.55
N ASN A 36 -6.34 -13.89 3.40
CA ASN A 36 -6.38 -15.28 2.98
C ASN A 36 -7.77 -15.78 2.61
N HIS A 37 -8.83 -15.24 3.21
CA HIS A 37 -10.21 -15.69 3.00
C HIS A 37 -10.99 -14.81 2.02
N THR A 38 -10.29 -13.93 1.30
CA THR A 38 -10.91 -13.09 0.27
C THR A 38 -10.49 -13.52 -1.13
N GLU A 39 -11.47 -13.61 -2.02
CA GLU A 39 -11.27 -14.05 -3.41
C GLU A 39 -10.68 -12.96 -4.30
N MET A 40 -10.92 -11.68 -3.98
CA MET A 40 -10.32 -10.58 -4.72
C MET A 40 -8.88 -10.29 -4.25
N PRO A 41 -8.04 -9.65 -5.08
CA PRO A 41 -6.72 -9.19 -4.66
C PRO A 41 -6.81 -8.23 -3.47
N GLY A 42 -5.99 -8.44 -2.43
CA GLY A 42 -6.01 -7.63 -1.22
C GLY A 42 -4.62 -7.34 -0.64
N VAL A 43 -4.47 -6.14 -0.08
CA VAL A 43 -3.26 -5.69 0.62
C VAL A 43 -3.63 -5.04 1.94
N LEU A 44 -2.83 -5.27 2.99
CA LEU A 44 -2.88 -4.54 4.25
C LEU A 44 -1.67 -3.63 4.31
N ILE A 45 -1.88 -2.38 4.70
CA ILE A 45 -0.87 -1.33 4.66
C ILE A 45 -0.67 -0.80 6.07
N GLU A 46 0.59 -0.78 6.51
CA GLU A 46 1.03 -0.21 7.79
C GLU A 46 1.89 1.03 7.50
N PRO A 47 1.28 2.21 7.30
CA PRO A 47 2.00 3.37 6.78
C PRO A 47 2.93 4.03 7.82
N LEU A 48 2.63 3.84 9.12
CA LEU A 48 3.31 4.47 10.25
C LEU A 48 3.15 3.62 11.52
N PHE A 49 4.03 3.84 12.50
CA PHE A 49 4.01 3.24 13.84
C PHE A 49 3.50 4.25 14.87
N MET A 50 2.34 3.97 15.47
CA MET A 50 1.79 4.78 16.57
C MET A 50 2.69 4.79 17.83
N SER A 51 3.52 3.75 18.01
CA SER A 51 4.49 3.65 19.10
C SER A 51 5.73 4.51 18.92
N ASN A 52 5.93 5.10 17.73
CA ASN A 52 7.01 6.04 17.47
C ASN A 52 6.46 7.47 17.56
N PRO A 53 6.89 8.32 18.51
CA PRO A 53 6.32 9.67 18.70
C PRO A 53 6.46 10.59 17.48
N GLY A 54 7.45 10.37 16.61
CA GLY A 54 7.61 11.13 15.37
C GLY A 54 6.58 10.72 14.32
N GLU A 55 6.40 9.41 14.14
CA GLU A 55 5.41 8.87 13.21
C GLU A 55 3.97 9.09 13.73
N GLU A 56 3.72 9.06 15.04
CA GLU A 56 2.42 9.39 15.63
C GLU A 56 1.99 10.84 15.32
N LYS A 57 2.93 11.79 15.35
CA LYS A 57 2.65 13.19 14.95
C LYS A 57 2.28 13.29 13.46
N LEU A 58 3.03 12.59 12.60
CA LEU A 58 2.74 12.53 11.16
C LEU A 58 1.38 11.89 10.86
N MET A 59 0.95 10.92 11.67
CA MET A 59 -0.35 10.27 11.53
C MET A 59 -1.52 11.27 11.65
N ARG A 60 -1.32 12.36 12.41
CA ARG A 60 -2.31 13.43 12.63
C ARG A 60 -2.14 14.62 11.68
N ASP A 61 -1.10 14.62 10.84
CA ASP A 61 -0.82 15.70 9.89
C ASP A 61 -1.69 15.53 8.64
N PRO A 62 -2.62 16.45 8.35
CA PRO A 62 -3.49 16.36 7.17
C PRO A 62 -2.71 16.40 5.85
N VAL A 63 -1.56 17.08 5.80
CA VAL A 63 -0.73 17.13 4.59
C VAL A 63 -0.10 15.76 4.33
N PHE A 64 0.38 15.09 5.39
CA PHE A 64 0.90 13.73 5.27
C PHE A 64 -0.20 12.74 4.87
N GLN A 65 -1.38 12.83 5.49
CA GLN A 65 -2.52 11.99 5.14
C GLN A 65 -2.89 12.12 3.66
N GLN A 66 -2.90 13.35 3.12
CA GLN A 66 -3.17 13.56 1.69
C GLN A 66 -2.11 12.90 0.80
N LYS A 67 -0.81 13.04 1.14
CA LYS A 67 0.26 12.37 0.40
C LYS A 67 0.12 10.85 0.40
N LEU A 68 -0.27 10.27 1.55
CA LEU A 68 -0.52 8.84 1.66
C LEU A 68 -1.70 8.41 0.76
N VAL A 69 -2.81 9.16 0.77
CA VAL A 69 -3.96 8.92 -0.10
C VAL A 69 -3.58 9.01 -1.57
N ASP A 70 -2.82 10.03 -1.97
CA ASP A 70 -2.37 10.20 -3.34
C ASP A 70 -1.50 9.01 -3.81
N GLY A 71 -0.63 8.50 -2.93
CA GLY A 71 0.17 7.30 -3.19
C GLY A 71 -0.70 6.04 -3.34
N LEU A 72 -1.69 5.87 -2.46
CA LEU A 72 -2.65 4.76 -2.52
C LEU A 72 -3.42 4.75 -3.85
N VAL A 73 -4.00 5.90 -4.23
CA VAL A 73 -4.80 6.03 -5.44
C VAL A 73 -3.96 5.74 -6.67
N ARG A 74 -2.77 6.36 -6.80
CA ARG A 74 -1.86 6.09 -7.94
C ARG A 74 -1.45 4.63 -8.03
N GLY A 75 -1.21 3.98 -6.89
CA GLY A 75 -0.87 2.56 -6.83
C GLY A 75 -1.99 1.66 -7.36
N LEU A 76 -3.24 1.95 -6.95
CA LEU A 76 -4.42 1.24 -7.43
C LEU A 76 -4.68 1.48 -8.92
N GLU A 77 -4.55 2.72 -9.40
CA GLU A 77 -4.67 3.04 -10.82
C GLU A 77 -3.63 2.28 -11.66
N LYS A 78 -2.37 2.22 -11.21
CA LYS A 78 -1.32 1.45 -11.90
C LYS A 78 -1.63 -0.04 -11.94
N TYR A 79 -2.18 -0.59 -10.86
CA TYR A 79 -2.60 -1.99 -10.81
C TYR A 79 -3.73 -2.26 -11.81
N GLN A 80 -4.75 -1.40 -11.83
CA GLN A 80 -5.87 -1.56 -12.74
C GLN A 80 -5.45 -1.42 -14.22
N LEU A 81 -4.63 -0.43 -14.55
CA LEU A 81 -4.15 -0.21 -15.93
C LEU A 81 -3.24 -1.33 -16.43
N GLY A 82 -2.41 -1.92 -15.55
CA GLY A 82 -1.60 -3.09 -15.88
C GLY A 82 -2.46 -4.27 -16.30
N ARG A 83 -3.54 -4.53 -15.56
CA ARG A 83 -4.49 -5.61 -15.85
C ARG A 83 -5.31 -5.40 -17.12
N VAL A 84 -5.58 -4.16 -17.54
CA VAL A 84 -6.29 -3.91 -18.81
C VAL A 84 -5.39 -4.32 -19.99
N LYS A 85 -4.11 -3.94 -19.96
CA LYS A 85 -3.15 -4.24 -21.04
C LYS A 85 -2.80 -5.71 -21.23
N GLU A 86 -2.96 -6.54 -20.20
CA GLU A 86 -2.77 -8.00 -20.30
C GLU A 86 -3.95 -8.72 -20.96
N ASN A 87 -5.11 -8.07 -21.07
CA ASN A 87 -6.34 -8.66 -21.62
C ASN A 87 -6.67 -8.16 -23.04
N ASP A 88 -5.82 -7.32 -23.63
CA ASP A 88 -5.87 -6.86 -25.03
C ASP A 88 -4.88 -7.65 -25.90
#